data_AF-A0A1G1SZS5-F1
#
_entry.id   AF-A0A1G1SZS5-F1
#
_cell.length_a   1.000
_cell.length_b   1.000
_cell.length_c   1.000
_cell.angle_alpha   90.00
_cell.angle_beta   90.00
_cell.angle_gamma   90.00
#
_symmetry.space_group_name_H-M   'P 1'
#
loop_
_entity.id
_entity.type
_entity.pdbx_description
1 polymer ?
#
loop_
_entity_poly.entity_id
_entity_poly.type
_entity_poly.pdbx_seq_one_letter_code
_entity_poly.pdbx_strand_id
1 'polypeptide(L)'
;MRLVFFNLTAWRLELLLALLVSFTAAAQAPPDSAQLSQRLLRLPEVRVRAVGPERFAVGSRRLELDSAVLAQYRGGNLADVLQARTPISLKNYGPGQLATIALRGTSAQHTAVLWNGLNIMLPTLGQNDFALLPVGATTRVSIQPGPAAALYGSGAVGGAVLLNSDPDWRPGFYGSVQADAGSFGLRGGSLEARTATPTVAVRIASSYREAQNNYSYVLREARGPVRHTLRNAALRHQWSISPDVAWRVGTAGEVTAAAWLTDTDREIQSGVNVTGTQAEERDQSRRLVLGYRHVAARRQWAVRGAWFEDILNYRDGGAPSNSRVRTTRLRPSAPPRWASAAACAWVPKSSVLPRWSTAMARKASPKAAPLPLPCCATTPAPACASRPTCARRRYPQAWPRLRQPPAWSGTCCKLATIPSAIPSRSPSPPRPARPVATARPP
;
A
#
# COMPACT_ATOMS: atom_id res chain seq x y z
N MET A 1 -15.75 34.44 -60.24
CA MET A 1 -15.51 33.09 -59.69
C MET A 1 -14.73 33.24 -58.38
N ARG A 2 -15.43 33.29 -57.23
CA ARG A 2 -14.83 33.37 -55.88
C ARG A 2 -15.51 32.28 -55.03
N LEU A 3 -14.73 31.33 -54.56
CA LEU A 3 -15.15 30.26 -53.64
C LEU A 3 -15.01 30.76 -52.20
N VAL A 4 -16.10 30.68 -51.42
CA VAL A 4 -16.10 30.91 -49.98
C VAL A 4 -16.19 29.54 -49.30
N PHE A 5 -15.16 29.18 -48.51
CA PHE A 5 -15.16 28.01 -47.64
C PHE A 5 -15.91 28.35 -46.34
N PHE A 6 -16.94 27.57 -46.02
CA PHE A 6 -17.70 27.67 -44.78
C PHE A 6 -17.10 26.73 -43.71
N ASN A 7 -16.74 27.28 -42.55
CA ASN A 7 -16.12 26.58 -41.41
C ASN A 7 -17.15 25.71 -40.66
N LEU A 8 -16.89 24.40 -40.57
CA LEU A 8 -17.75 23.37 -39.94
C LEU A 8 -17.37 23.00 -38.50
N THR A 9 -16.52 23.76 -37.82
CA THR A 9 -15.95 23.37 -36.51
C THR A 9 -16.72 23.90 -35.29
N ALA A 10 -17.54 24.94 -35.43
CA ALA A 10 -18.28 25.53 -34.30
C ALA A 10 -19.51 24.72 -33.84
N TRP A 11 -20.18 24.02 -34.78
CA TRP A 11 -21.44 23.32 -34.51
C TRP A 11 -21.30 22.01 -33.71
N ARG A 12 -20.08 21.46 -33.60
CA ARG A 12 -19.84 20.22 -32.85
C ARG A 12 -19.66 20.42 -31.34
N LEU A 13 -19.29 21.62 -30.90
CA LEU A 13 -19.06 21.91 -29.48
C LEU A 13 -20.38 22.20 -28.73
N GLU A 14 -21.33 22.88 -29.39
CA GLU A 14 -22.62 23.24 -28.79
C GLU A 14 -23.54 22.02 -28.62
N LEU A 15 -23.48 21.03 -29.53
CA LEU A 15 -24.23 19.78 -29.40
C LEU A 15 -23.73 18.89 -28.25
N LEU A 16 -22.43 18.93 -27.91
CA LEU A 16 -21.86 18.20 -26.77
C LEU A 16 -22.21 18.86 -25.42
N LEU A 17 -22.28 20.20 -25.38
CA LEU A 17 -22.73 20.95 -24.20
C LEU A 17 -24.24 20.78 -23.95
N ALA A 18 -25.07 20.70 -24.99
CA ALA A 18 -26.51 20.44 -24.86
C ALA A 18 -26.83 19.01 -24.36
N LEU A 19 -26.01 18.02 -24.73
CA LEU A 19 -26.12 16.63 -24.24
C LEU A 19 -25.71 16.49 -22.77
N LEU A 20 -24.75 17.29 -22.28
CA LEU A 20 -24.34 17.32 -20.87
C LEU A 20 -25.39 17.99 -19.96
N VAL A 21 -26.10 19.01 -20.45
CA VAL A 21 -27.15 19.68 -19.67
C VAL A 21 -28.42 18.82 -19.59
N SER A 22 -28.76 18.07 -20.64
CA SER A 22 -29.97 17.24 -20.68
C SER A 22 -29.92 16.02 -19.75
N PHE A 23 -28.72 15.57 -19.33
CA PHE A 23 -28.58 14.45 -18.40
C PHE A 23 -28.78 14.84 -16.92
N THR A 24 -28.80 16.14 -16.61
CA THR A 24 -29.03 16.64 -15.22
C THR A 24 -30.51 16.76 -14.84
N ALA A 25 -31.43 16.66 -15.80
CA ALA A 25 -32.87 16.88 -15.57
C ALA A 25 -33.67 15.64 -15.14
N ALA A 26 -33.08 14.42 -15.16
CA ALA A 26 -33.80 13.18 -14.87
C ALA A 26 -33.61 12.64 -13.42
N ALA A 27 -33.05 13.44 -12.51
CA ALA A 27 -32.78 13.01 -11.13
C ALA A 27 -33.23 14.05 -10.09
N GLN A 28 -34.51 14.38 -10.08
CA GLN A 28 -35.16 15.01 -8.93
C GLN A 28 -36.19 14.03 -8.36
N ALA A 29 -35.72 13.17 -7.45
CA ALA A 29 -36.62 12.51 -6.51
C ALA A 29 -37.02 13.55 -5.43
N PRO A 30 -38.29 13.58 -4.98
CA PRO A 30 -38.72 14.51 -3.94
C PRO A 30 -37.97 14.25 -2.62
N PRO A 31 -37.75 15.28 -1.78
CA PRO A 31 -37.08 15.12 -0.50
C PRO A 31 -38.02 14.43 0.51
N ASP A 32 -37.85 13.12 0.68
CA ASP A 32 -38.45 12.34 1.77
C ASP A 32 -37.85 12.80 3.12
N SER A 33 -38.47 13.82 3.70
CA SER A 33 -38.02 14.48 4.93
C SER A 33 -38.56 13.83 6.21
N ALA A 34 -39.07 12.59 6.16
CA ALA A 34 -39.85 12.00 7.25
C ALA A 34 -39.58 10.51 7.54
N GLN A 35 -38.33 10.02 7.40
CA GLN A 35 -37.95 8.67 7.84
C GLN A 35 -36.63 8.67 8.64
N LEU A 36 -36.61 9.41 9.74
CA LEU A 36 -35.52 9.38 10.74
C LEU A 36 -35.78 8.41 11.90
N SER A 37 -36.77 7.53 11.80
CA SER A 37 -37.09 6.55 12.83
C SER A 37 -36.67 5.15 12.39
N GLN A 38 -35.60 4.65 13.01
CA GLN A 38 -35.15 3.25 13.00
C GLN A 38 -34.53 2.73 11.70
N ARG A 39 -33.42 3.33 11.26
CA ARG A 39 -32.49 2.62 10.38
C ARG A 39 -31.80 1.53 11.20
N LEU A 40 -32.43 0.35 11.30
CA LEU A 40 -31.76 -0.88 11.67
C LEU A 40 -30.49 -0.97 10.82
N LEU A 41 -29.34 -0.71 11.43
CA LEU A 41 -28.05 -0.90 10.79
C LEU A 41 -27.84 -2.41 10.68
N ARG A 42 -28.50 -3.03 9.71
CA ARG A 42 -28.31 -4.42 9.37
C ARG A 42 -26.89 -4.51 8.85
N LEU A 43 -25.97 -4.94 9.72
CA LEU A 43 -24.60 -5.21 9.34
C LEU A 43 -24.67 -6.12 8.12
N PRO A 44 -24.09 -5.72 6.97
CA PRO A 44 -24.11 -6.55 5.78
C PRO A 44 -23.50 -7.90 6.16
N GLU A 45 -24.12 -8.98 5.68
CA GLU A 45 -23.64 -10.33 5.93
C GLU A 45 -22.17 -10.43 5.45
N VAL A 46 -21.25 -10.48 6.41
CA VAL A 46 -19.83 -10.63 6.10
C VAL A 46 -19.57 -12.10 5.85
N ARG A 47 -19.48 -12.47 4.56
CA ARG A 47 -18.99 -13.80 4.20
C ARG A 47 -17.54 -13.89 4.66
N VAL A 48 -17.31 -14.62 5.75
CA VAL A 48 -15.97 -14.87 6.30
C VAL A 48 -15.12 -15.54 5.23
N ARG A 49 -14.17 -14.80 4.65
CA ARG A 49 -13.16 -15.34 3.74
C ARG A 49 -12.10 -16.04 4.59
N ALA A 50 -12.14 -17.36 4.67
CA ALA A 50 -11.10 -18.13 5.35
C ALA A 50 -9.77 -18.11 4.55
N VAL A 51 -8.92 -17.13 4.85
CA VAL A 51 -7.56 -17.23 5.40
C VAL A 51 -6.66 -18.39 4.88
N GLY A 52 -5.99 -18.19 3.74
CA GLY A 52 -4.97 -19.12 3.21
C GLY A 52 -3.58 -18.99 3.87
N PRO A 53 -3.03 -17.78 4.06
CA PRO A 53 -1.72 -17.60 4.72
C PRO A 53 -1.83 -17.15 6.19
N GLU A 54 -2.85 -16.36 6.53
CA GLU A 54 -2.90 -15.66 7.83
C GLU A 54 -3.09 -16.61 9.02
N ARG A 55 -3.62 -17.81 8.78
CA ARG A 55 -3.75 -18.89 9.78
C ARG A 55 -2.38 -19.43 10.20
N PHE A 56 -1.39 -19.39 9.32
CA PHE A 56 -0.03 -19.84 9.57
C PHE A 56 0.90 -18.70 9.98
N ALA A 57 0.38 -17.47 10.03
CA ALA A 57 1.10 -16.27 10.40
C ALA A 57 0.76 -15.84 11.85
N VAL A 58 0.49 -16.80 12.75
CA VAL A 58 0.15 -16.56 14.15
C VAL A 58 1.27 -15.79 14.84
N GLY A 59 0.93 -14.72 15.57
CA GLY A 59 1.90 -13.84 16.24
C GLY A 59 2.60 -12.85 15.31
N SER A 60 2.31 -12.86 14.01
CA SER A 60 2.80 -11.84 13.09
C SER A 60 1.82 -10.65 13.01
N ARG A 61 2.35 -9.43 12.94
CA ARG A 61 1.54 -8.21 12.79
C ARG A 61 1.36 -7.92 11.31
N ARG A 62 0.12 -7.79 10.85
CA ARG A 62 -0.21 -7.19 9.56
C ARG A 62 -0.57 -5.73 9.73
N LEU A 63 -0.08 -4.89 8.83
CA LEU A 63 -0.48 -3.50 8.71
C LEU A 63 -1.46 -3.38 7.55
N GLU A 64 -2.68 -2.93 7.81
CA GLU A 64 -3.67 -2.67 6.78
C GLU A 64 -3.92 -1.17 6.70
N LEU A 65 -3.93 -0.63 5.48
CA LEU A 65 -4.24 0.77 5.26
C LEU A 65 -5.75 0.97 5.29
N ASP A 66 -6.18 1.96 6.08
CA ASP A 66 -7.59 2.34 6.17
C ASP A 66 -8.11 2.78 4.80
N SER A 67 -9.29 2.27 4.43
CA SER A 67 -10.05 2.65 3.24
C SER A 67 -10.27 4.16 3.11
N ALA A 68 -10.52 4.88 4.21
CA ALA A 68 -10.73 6.32 4.20
C ALA A 68 -9.45 7.09 3.86
N VAL A 69 -8.31 6.56 4.31
CA VAL A 69 -6.99 7.07 3.96
C VAL A 69 -6.69 6.76 2.50
N LEU A 70 -6.87 5.52 2.05
CA LEU A 70 -6.67 5.15 0.65
C LEU A 70 -7.53 5.97 -0.32
N ALA A 71 -8.73 6.38 0.09
CA ALA A 71 -9.62 7.24 -0.69
C ALA A 71 -9.00 8.63 -0.98
N GLN A 72 -8.18 9.17 -0.07
CA GLN A 72 -7.51 10.47 -0.26
C GLN A 72 -6.34 10.39 -1.25
N TYR A 73 -5.77 9.20 -1.46
CA TYR A 73 -4.59 8.98 -2.31
C TYR A 73 -4.93 8.31 -3.64
N ARG A 74 -6.21 8.26 -4.07
CA ARG A 74 -6.63 7.51 -5.28
C ARG A 74 -5.99 8.05 -6.57
N GLY A 75 -5.77 9.37 -6.65
CA GLY A 75 -5.01 10.01 -7.73
C GLY A 75 -3.48 9.86 -7.64
N GLY A 76 -2.97 9.27 -6.55
CA GLY A 76 -1.55 9.09 -6.29
C GLY A 76 -1.02 7.69 -6.58
N ASN A 77 0.22 7.45 -6.13
CA ASN A 77 0.90 6.15 -6.24
C ASN A 77 1.11 5.50 -4.85
N LEU A 78 1.47 4.22 -4.84
CA LEU A 78 1.69 3.47 -3.61
C LEU A 78 2.86 4.02 -2.79
N ALA A 79 3.89 4.57 -3.44
CA ALA A 79 5.03 5.17 -2.74
C ALA A 79 4.57 6.28 -1.78
N ASP A 80 3.74 7.21 -2.27
CA ASP A 80 3.26 8.36 -1.50
C ASP A 80 2.43 7.95 -0.27
N VAL A 81 1.47 7.04 -0.45
CA VAL A 81 0.58 6.61 0.66
C VAL A 81 1.34 5.76 1.68
N LEU A 82 2.25 4.90 1.24
CA LEU A 82 3.04 4.05 2.13
C LEU A 82 4.00 4.90 2.97
N GLN A 83 4.68 5.86 2.34
CA GLN A 83 5.58 6.78 3.02
C GLN A 83 4.85 7.67 4.04
N ALA A 84 3.62 8.11 3.73
CA ALA A 84 2.86 9.01 4.59
C ALA A 84 2.15 8.30 5.75
N ARG A 85 1.71 7.05 5.57
CA ARG A 85 0.72 6.42 6.46
C ARG A 85 1.23 5.17 7.17
N THR A 86 2.45 4.74 6.90
CA THR A 86 3.01 3.53 7.49
C THR A 86 4.43 3.76 8.02
N PRO A 87 4.86 3.02 9.07
CA PRO A 87 6.20 3.17 9.65
C PRO A 87 7.28 2.43 8.82
N ILE A 88 7.02 2.08 7.56
CA ILE A 88 7.96 1.34 6.72
C ILE A 88 9.00 2.30 6.13
N SER A 89 10.20 1.78 5.86
CA SER A 89 11.22 2.56 5.17
C SER A 89 11.00 2.46 3.66
N LEU A 90 10.86 3.60 3.01
CA LEU A 90 10.79 3.72 1.56
C LEU A 90 11.96 4.58 1.09
N LYS A 91 12.77 4.07 0.16
CA LYS A 91 13.78 4.84 -0.56
C LYS A 91 13.12 5.45 -1.79
N ASN A 92 12.66 6.68 -1.63
CA ASN A 92 12.04 7.46 -2.69
C ASN A 92 13.08 8.43 -3.26
N TYR A 93 13.38 8.32 -4.56
CA TYR A 93 14.35 9.20 -5.21
C TYR A 93 13.73 10.54 -5.62
N GLY A 94 12.41 10.66 -5.71
CA GLY A 94 11.73 11.90 -6.10
C GLY A 94 10.33 11.65 -6.65
N PRO A 95 9.49 12.68 -6.83
CA PRO A 95 8.13 12.49 -7.33
C PRO A 95 8.11 11.86 -8.72
N GLY A 96 7.49 10.68 -8.86
CA GLY A 96 7.46 9.93 -10.13
C GLY A 96 8.78 9.23 -10.49
N GLN A 97 9.82 9.37 -9.66
CA GLN A 97 11.10 8.68 -9.80
C GLN A 97 11.06 7.34 -9.07
N LEU A 98 12.12 6.53 -9.22
CA LEU A 98 12.22 5.22 -8.57
C LEU A 98 11.88 5.29 -7.08
N ALA A 99 10.97 4.44 -6.62
CA ALA A 99 10.63 4.27 -5.22
C ALA A 99 10.70 2.80 -4.82
N THR A 100 11.60 2.47 -3.89
CA THR A 100 11.84 1.09 -3.46
C THR A 100 11.58 0.90 -1.97
N ILE A 101 11.03 -0.24 -1.60
CA ILE A 101 10.66 -0.56 -0.22
C ILE A 101 11.79 -1.30 0.52
N ALA A 102 11.95 -1.00 1.80
CA ALA A 102 12.82 -1.74 2.71
C ALA A 102 12.05 -2.10 3.98
N LEU A 103 11.90 -3.40 4.25
CA LEU A 103 11.21 -3.92 5.42
C LEU A 103 12.25 -4.47 6.40
N ARG A 104 12.33 -3.89 7.61
CA ARG A 104 13.29 -4.33 8.66
C ARG A 104 14.74 -4.42 8.18
N GLY A 105 15.16 -3.50 7.30
CA GLY A 105 16.51 -3.44 6.76
C GLY A 105 16.79 -4.36 5.57
N THR A 106 15.82 -5.16 5.11
CA THR A 106 16.00 -5.97 3.89
C THR A 106 15.95 -5.12 2.63
N SER A 107 16.60 -5.59 1.56
CA SER A 107 16.49 -5.01 0.23
C SER A 107 15.06 -5.15 -0.35
N ALA A 108 14.76 -4.34 -1.37
CA ALA A 108 13.49 -4.41 -2.09
C ALA A 108 13.29 -5.77 -2.78
N GLN A 109 14.37 -6.44 -3.16
CA GLN A 109 14.33 -7.78 -3.74
C GLN A 109 13.84 -8.87 -2.77
N HIS A 110 13.91 -8.59 -1.47
CA HIS A 110 13.38 -9.47 -0.42
C HIS A 110 11.98 -9.07 0.03
N THR A 111 11.28 -8.20 -0.71
CA THR A 111 9.88 -7.85 -0.44
C THR A 111 8.99 -8.26 -1.61
N ALA A 112 8.09 -9.21 -1.38
CA ALA A 112 7.15 -9.65 -2.41
C ALA A 112 6.02 -8.62 -2.61
N VAL A 113 5.64 -8.35 -3.85
CA VAL A 113 4.46 -7.53 -4.16
C VAL A 113 3.44 -8.39 -4.87
N LEU A 114 2.27 -8.58 -4.25
CA LEU A 114 1.24 -9.46 -4.76
C LEU A 114 -0.02 -8.69 -5.12
N TRP A 115 -0.50 -8.83 -6.35
CA TRP A 115 -1.81 -8.36 -6.76
C TRP A 115 -2.79 -9.53 -6.85
N ASN A 116 -3.89 -9.46 -6.10
CA ASN A 116 -4.87 -10.54 -5.97
C ASN A 116 -4.25 -11.91 -5.59
N GLY A 117 -3.15 -11.88 -4.84
CA GLY A 117 -2.39 -13.05 -4.43
C GLY A 117 -1.44 -13.62 -5.49
N LEU A 118 -1.19 -12.91 -6.59
CA LEU A 118 -0.22 -13.29 -7.61
C LEU A 118 0.93 -12.28 -7.58
N ASN A 119 2.17 -12.78 -7.52
CA ASN A 119 3.34 -11.92 -7.42
C ASN A 119 3.56 -11.17 -8.75
N ILE A 120 3.63 -9.83 -8.68
CA ILE A 120 3.77 -8.91 -9.80
C ILE A 120 5.17 -8.27 -9.87
N MET A 121 6.15 -8.81 -9.15
CA MET A 121 7.54 -8.36 -9.24
C MET A 121 8.10 -8.59 -10.64
N LEU A 122 8.83 -7.61 -11.17
CA LEU A 122 9.55 -7.75 -12.43
C LEU A 122 10.61 -8.87 -12.31
N PRO A 123 10.54 -9.94 -13.12
CA PRO A 123 11.48 -11.07 -13.03
C PRO A 123 12.94 -10.69 -13.30
N THR A 124 13.18 -9.66 -14.13
CA THR A 124 14.51 -9.18 -14.52
C THR A 124 15.22 -8.42 -13.40
N LEU A 125 14.48 -7.62 -12.63
CA LEU A 125 15.03 -6.80 -11.54
C LEU A 125 14.86 -7.45 -10.16
N GLY A 126 13.91 -8.39 -10.05
CA GLY A 126 13.52 -9.01 -8.79
C GLY A 126 12.95 -8.01 -7.79
N GLN A 127 12.41 -6.87 -8.23
CA GLN A 127 11.81 -5.83 -7.39
C GLN A 127 10.75 -5.06 -8.19
N ASN A 128 9.97 -4.20 -7.51
CA ASN A 128 9.01 -3.29 -8.14
C ASN A 128 9.30 -1.85 -7.78
N ASP A 129 9.04 -0.95 -8.74
CA ASP A 129 8.98 0.48 -8.50
C ASP A 129 7.58 0.88 -7.99
N PHE A 130 7.51 1.32 -6.74
CA PHE A 130 6.26 1.73 -6.10
C PHE A 130 5.70 3.05 -6.65
N ALA A 131 6.51 3.85 -7.34
CA ALA A 131 6.04 5.05 -8.03
C ALA A 131 5.22 4.73 -9.29
N LEU A 132 5.39 3.53 -9.86
CA LEU A 132 4.65 3.03 -11.02
C LEU A 132 3.34 2.31 -10.68
N LEU A 133 2.98 2.23 -9.40
CA LEU A 133 1.79 1.52 -8.93
C LEU A 133 0.73 2.50 -8.41
N PRO A 134 -0.29 2.85 -9.20
CA PRO A 134 -1.36 3.75 -8.76
C PRO A 134 -2.22 3.14 -7.66
N VAL A 135 -2.61 3.95 -6.66
CA VAL A 135 -3.45 3.49 -5.55
C VAL A 135 -4.85 3.11 -6.04
N GLY A 136 -5.38 3.85 -7.02
CA GLY A 136 -6.70 3.62 -7.62
C GLY A 136 -6.92 2.20 -8.17
N ALA A 137 -5.83 1.51 -8.54
CA ALA A 137 -5.89 0.15 -9.07
C ALA A 137 -6.27 -0.93 -8.05
N THR A 138 -6.25 -0.60 -6.76
CA THR A 138 -6.41 -1.57 -5.67
C THR A 138 -7.41 -1.08 -4.66
N THR A 139 -8.31 -1.93 -4.17
CA THR A 139 -9.30 -1.53 -3.16
C THR A 139 -8.75 -1.58 -1.74
N ARG A 140 -7.81 -2.50 -1.49
CA ARG A 140 -7.24 -2.79 -0.18
C ARG A 140 -5.74 -3.01 -0.34
N VAL A 141 -4.98 -2.36 0.53
CA VAL A 141 -3.52 -2.46 0.61
C VAL A 141 -3.14 -2.90 2.01
N SER A 142 -2.37 -3.97 2.11
CA SER A 142 -1.85 -4.45 3.39
C SER A 142 -0.40 -4.89 3.27
N ILE A 143 0.31 -4.87 4.38
CA ILE A 143 1.74 -5.15 4.47
C ILE A 143 1.94 -6.19 5.56
N GLN A 144 2.63 -7.26 5.19
CA GLN A 144 3.09 -8.30 6.09
C GLN A 144 4.60 -8.17 6.24
N PRO A 145 5.11 -7.46 7.26
CA PRO A 145 6.54 -7.39 7.52
C PRO A 145 7.08 -8.70 8.10
N GLY A 146 8.32 -9.02 7.73
CA GLY A 146 9.08 -10.13 8.30
C GLY A 146 8.83 -11.50 7.66
N PRO A 147 9.46 -12.56 8.20
CA PRO A 147 9.56 -13.87 7.55
C PRO A 147 8.23 -14.62 7.45
N ALA A 148 7.21 -14.24 8.23
CA ALA A 148 5.86 -14.78 8.08
C ALA A 148 5.29 -14.53 6.67
N ALA A 149 5.83 -13.56 5.94
CA ALA A 149 5.46 -13.31 4.56
C ALA A 149 5.95 -14.39 3.58
N ALA A 150 6.87 -15.27 3.98
CA ALA A 150 7.31 -16.42 3.15
C ALA A 150 6.13 -17.30 2.69
N LEU A 151 5.02 -17.31 3.44
CA LEU A 151 3.77 -17.98 3.07
C LEU A 151 3.12 -17.44 1.78
N TYR A 152 3.50 -16.24 1.33
CA TYR A 152 3.01 -15.64 0.10
C TYR A 152 3.80 -16.04 -1.14
N GLY A 153 4.99 -16.63 -0.98
CA GLY A 153 5.81 -17.16 -2.07
C GLY A 153 7.24 -16.62 -2.10
N SER A 154 7.89 -16.78 -3.26
CA SER A 154 9.28 -16.34 -3.48
C SER A 154 9.44 -14.83 -3.36
N GLY A 155 10.60 -14.40 -2.90
CA GLY A 155 10.94 -12.98 -2.71
C GLY A 155 10.34 -12.34 -1.46
N ALA A 156 9.68 -13.10 -0.59
CA ALA A 156 8.95 -12.57 0.58
C ALA A 156 9.70 -12.71 1.93
N VAL A 157 11.03 -12.82 1.94
CA VAL A 157 11.83 -13.06 3.16
C VAL A 157 11.79 -11.86 4.12
N GLY A 158 11.89 -10.65 3.58
CA GLY A 158 11.78 -9.40 4.34
C GLY A 158 10.35 -8.95 4.61
N GLY A 159 9.41 -9.38 3.75
CA GLY A 159 7.99 -9.15 3.91
C GLY A 159 7.21 -9.25 2.61
N ALA A 160 5.92 -8.91 2.65
CA ALA A 160 5.08 -8.82 1.47
C ALA A 160 4.14 -7.60 1.51
N VAL A 161 3.95 -6.96 0.37
CA VAL A 161 2.90 -5.97 0.11
C VAL A 161 1.80 -6.67 -0.68
N LEU A 162 0.59 -6.62 -0.14
CA LEU A 162 -0.60 -7.29 -0.66
C LEU A 162 -1.56 -6.24 -1.18
N LEU A 163 -1.80 -6.30 -2.48
CA LEU A 163 -2.68 -5.44 -3.25
C LEU A 163 -3.90 -6.27 -3.65
N ASN A 164 -5.08 -5.85 -3.19
CA ASN A 164 -6.31 -6.60 -3.39
C ASN A 164 -7.40 -5.73 -4.02
N SER A 165 -8.06 -6.28 -5.04
CA SER A 165 -9.27 -5.73 -5.65
C SER A 165 -10.44 -6.60 -5.22
N ASP A 166 -11.00 -6.31 -4.04
CA ASP A 166 -12.11 -7.07 -3.50
C ASP A 166 -13.43 -6.57 -4.09
N PRO A 167 -14.28 -7.47 -4.63
CA PRO A 167 -15.60 -7.07 -5.12
C PRO A 167 -16.47 -6.52 -3.99
N ASP A 168 -17.09 -5.40 -4.28
CA ASP A 168 -18.06 -4.74 -3.43
C ASP A 168 -19.48 -5.16 -3.87
N TRP A 169 -20.17 -5.91 -3.03
CA TRP A 169 -21.50 -6.46 -3.33
C TRP A 169 -22.65 -5.57 -2.86
N ARG A 170 -22.36 -4.33 -2.45
CA ARG A 170 -23.39 -3.37 -2.04
C ARG A 170 -24.24 -2.99 -3.26
N PRO A 171 -25.57 -3.20 -3.24
CA PRO A 171 -26.43 -2.87 -4.36
C PRO A 171 -26.45 -1.36 -4.60
N GLY A 172 -26.65 -0.99 -5.87
CA GLY A 172 -26.68 0.40 -6.33
C GLY A 172 -25.40 0.83 -7.03
N PHE A 173 -25.42 2.06 -7.52
CA PHE A 173 -24.28 2.70 -8.18
C PHE A 173 -23.55 3.61 -7.21
N TYR A 174 -22.23 3.46 -7.14
CA TYR A 174 -21.34 4.30 -6.33
C TYR A 174 -20.22 4.82 -7.22
N GLY A 175 -19.94 6.11 -7.15
CA GLY A 175 -18.85 6.72 -7.89
C GLY A 175 -18.02 7.63 -7.00
N SER A 176 -16.75 7.80 -7.35
CA SER A 176 -15.89 8.83 -6.76
C SER A 176 -15.07 9.50 -7.85
N VAL A 177 -14.94 10.81 -7.74
CA VAL A 177 -14.08 11.63 -8.59
C VAL A 177 -13.10 12.37 -7.69
N GLN A 178 -11.84 12.41 -8.09
CA GLN A 178 -10.78 13.18 -7.45
C GLN A 178 -10.07 14.00 -8.52
N ALA A 179 -9.76 15.25 -8.18
CA ALA A 179 -8.88 16.11 -8.97
C ALA A 179 -7.81 16.67 -8.04
N ASP A 180 -6.57 16.65 -8.50
CA ASP A 180 -5.39 17.03 -7.75
C ASP A 180 -4.64 18.13 -8.50
N ALA A 181 -4.23 19.17 -7.78
CA ALA A 181 -3.37 20.22 -8.28
C ALA A 181 -2.35 20.59 -7.20
N GLY A 182 -1.10 20.84 -7.59
CA GLY A 182 -0.03 21.16 -6.65
C GLY A 182 1.11 21.95 -7.29
N SER A 183 2.07 22.34 -6.45
CA SER A 183 3.27 23.04 -6.87
C SER A 183 4.08 22.23 -7.89
N PHE A 184 4.96 22.93 -8.63
CA PHE A 184 5.86 22.32 -9.62
C PHE A 184 5.11 21.57 -10.75
N GLY A 185 3.94 22.13 -11.13
CA GLY A 185 3.12 21.62 -12.22
C GLY A 185 2.44 20.28 -11.94
N LEU A 186 2.32 19.87 -10.67
CA LEU A 186 1.59 18.65 -10.31
C LEU A 186 0.11 18.81 -10.66
N ARG A 187 -0.40 17.91 -11.49
CA ARG A 187 -1.81 17.77 -11.80
C ARG A 187 -2.16 16.29 -11.85
N GLY A 188 -3.38 15.95 -11.47
CA GLY A 188 -3.81 14.57 -11.53
C GLY A 188 -5.27 14.43 -11.17
N GLY A 189 -5.72 13.18 -11.13
CA GLY A 189 -7.05 12.85 -10.70
C GLY A 189 -7.32 11.37 -10.80
N SER A 190 -8.47 10.99 -10.26
CA SER A 190 -8.97 9.62 -10.40
C SER A 190 -10.48 9.60 -10.55
N LEU A 191 -10.96 8.60 -11.25
CA LEU A 191 -12.36 8.28 -11.41
C LEU A 191 -12.55 6.84 -10.98
N GLU A 192 -13.56 6.58 -10.18
CA GLU A 192 -13.99 5.23 -9.86
C GLU A 192 -15.51 5.12 -9.99
N ALA A 193 -15.96 4.03 -10.58
CA ALA A 193 -17.36 3.65 -10.63
C ALA A 193 -17.50 2.20 -10.16
N ARG A 194 -18.51 1.95 -9.34
CA ARG A 194 -18.87 0.64 -8.80
C ARG A 194 -20.36 0.43 -8.94
N THR A 195 -20.74 -0.77 -9.33
CA THR A 195 -22.13 -1.20 -9.30
C THR A 195 -22.20 -2.67 -8.97
N ALA A 196 -23.22 -3.07 -8.22
CA ALA A 196 -23.46 -4.47 -7.95
C ALA A 196 -24.94 -4.83 -7.97
N THR A 197 -25.21 -6.01 -8.49
CA THR A 197 -26.43 -6.77 -8.34
C THR A 197 -26.17 -7.96 -7.42
N PRO A 198 -27.20 -8.74 -7.04
CA PRO A 198 -26.99 -9.95 -6.25
C PRO A 198 -26.07 -10.99 -6.92
N THR A 199 -25.94 -10.94 -8.25
CA THR A 199 -25.18 -11.90 -9.06
C THR A 199 -23.88 -11.33 -9.61
N VAL A 200 -23.82 -10.05 -10.01
CA VAL A 200 -22.64 -9.45 -10.66
C VAL A 200 -22.22 -8.18 -9.93
N ALA A 201 -20.93 -8.03 -9.65
CA ALA A 201 -20.32 -6.81 -9.15
C ALA A 201 -19.25 -6.34 -10.14
N VAL A 202 -19.27 -5.04 -10.45
CA VAL A 202 -18.33 -4.40 -11.39
C VAL A 202 -17.71 -3.20 -10.71
N ARG A 203 -16.40 -3.04 -10.87
CA ARG A 203 -15.65 -1.84 -10.51
C ARG A 203 -14.79 -1.42 -11.68
N ILE A 204 -14.74 -0.13 -11.96
CA ILE A 204 -13.79 0.45 -12.90
C ILE A 204 -13.13 1.60 -12.18
N ALA A 205 -11.80 1.58 -12.09
CA ALA A 205 -11.03 2.73 -11.63
C ALA A 205 -10.02 3.18 -12.69
N SER A 206 -9.91 4.49 -12.85
CA SER A 206 -8.96 5.15 -13.73
C SER A 206 -8.24 6.26 -12.97
N SER A 207 -6.96 6.46 -13.23
CA SER A 207 -6.17 7.54 -12.64
C SER A 207 -5.22 8.14 -13.66
N TYR A 208 -4.98 9.44 -13.54
CA TYR A 208 -4.02 10.18 -14.35
C TYR A 208 -3.19 11.10 -13.46
N ARG A 209 -1.89 11.23 -13.75
CA ARG A 209 -0.99 12.13 -13.05
C ARG A 209 0.10 12.66 -13.97
N GLU A 210 0.43 13.93 -13.83
CA GLU A 210 1.54 14.64 -14.48
C GLU A 210 2.23 15.56 -13.47
N ALA A 211 3.53 15.80 -13.63
CA ALA A 211 4.26 16.77 -12.82
C ALA A 211 5.50 17.28 -13.56
N GLN A 212 5.78 18.58 -13.50
CA GLN A 212 7.00 19.15 -14.09
C GLN A 212 8.23 18.98 -13.19
N ASN A 213 8.02 18.88 -11.87
CA ASN A 213 9.08 18.64 -10.87
C ASN A 213 10.25 19.65 -10.94
N ASN A 214 9.99 20.88 -11.39
CA ASN A 214 10.98 21.94 -11.58
C ASN A 214 11.23 22.77 -10.31
N TYR A 215 11.43 22.12 -9.16
CA TYR A 215 11.65 22.82 -7.90
C TYR A 215 13.09 23.34 -7.74
N SER A 216 13.24 24.45 -7.00
CA SER A 216 14.56 24.99 -6.67
C SER A 216 15.16 24.31 -5.45
N TYR A 217 16.46 24.04 -5.50
CA TYR A 217 17.23 23.47 -4.40
C TYR A 217 18.57 24.22 -4.25
N VAL A 218 19.19 24.11 -3.08
CA VAL A 218 20.45 24.80 -2.77
C VAL A 218 21.55 23.76 -2.61
N LEU A 219 22.62 23.92 -3.39
CA LEU A 219 23.85 23.13 -3.25
C LEU A 219 24.92 23.97 -2.56
N ARG A 220 25.65 23.34 -1.65
CA ARG A 220 26.89 23.92 -1.11
C ARG A 220 28.02 23.62 -2.07
N GLU A 221 28.41 24.61 -2.85
CA GLU A 221 29.57 24.54 -3.73
C GLU A 221 30.78 25.24 -3.09
N ALA A 222 31.94 25.10 -3.72
CA ALA A 222 33.19 25.67 -3.23
C ALA A 222 33.12 27.20 -2.98
N ARG A 223 32.28 27.91 -3.74
CA ARG A 223 32.09 29.37 -3.63
C ARG A 223 30.94 29.79 -2.72
N GLY A 224 30.30 28.84 -2.03
CA GLY A 224 29.15 29.08 -1.16
C GLY A 224 27.86 28.42 -1.66
N PRO A 225 26.72 28.71 -1.03
CA PRO A 225 25.43 28.15 -1.41
C PRO A 225 24.95 28.72 -2.75
N VAL A 226 24.76 27.86 -3.74
CA VAL A 226 24.21 28.22 -5.07
C VAL A 226 22.83 27.61 -5.21
N ARG A 227 21.87 28.41 -5.72
CA ARG A 227 20.51 27.94 -5.99
C ARG A 227 20.44 27.38 -7.41
N HIS A 228 19.99 26.13 -7.50
CA HIS A 228 19.72 25.42 -8.75
C HIS A 228 18.23 25.15 -8.90
N THR A 229 17.80 24.91 -10.13
CA THR A 229 16.45 24.43 -10.43
C THR A 229 16.57 23.04 -11.01
N LEU A 230 15.78 22.10 -10.49
CA LEU A 230 15.77 20.73 -10.99
C LEU A 230 15.30 20.70 -12.45
N ARG A 231 16.02 19.96 -13.28
CA ARG A 231 15.73 19.76 -14.71
C ARG A 231 15.72 18.26 -15.00
N ASN A 232 15.08 17.86 -16.10
CA ASN A 232 14.99 16.48 -16.55
C ASN A 232 14.40 15.52 -15.49
N ALA A 233 13.34 15.95 -14.81
CA ALA A 233 12.71 15.18 -13.72
C ALA A 233 11.18 15.09 -13.87
N ALA A 234 10.63 15.53 -15.01
CA ALA A 234 9.20 15.59 -15.22
C ALA A 234 8.59 14.17 -15.27
N LEU A 235 7.48 13.99 -14.58
CA LEU A 235 6.53 12.92 -14.86
C LEU A 235 5.63 13.42 -15.99
N ARG A 236 5.97 13.11 -17.25
CA ARG A 236 5.24 13.62 -18.42
C ARG A 236 3.79 13.16 -18.38
N HIS A 237 3.58 11.88 -18.14
CA HIS A 237 2.26 11.32 -17.83
C HIS A 237 2.38 9.97 -17.13
N GLN A 238 1.40 9.67 -16.31
CA GLN A 238 1.13 8.34 -15.78
C GLN A 238 -0.38 8.12 -15.81
N TRP A 239 -0.84 7.20 -16.64
CA TRP A 239 -2.24 6.78 -16.64
C TRP A 239 -2.37 5.34 -16.21
N SER A 240 -3.52 5.02 -15.62
CA SER A 240 -3.88 3.65 -15.29
C SER A 240 -5.37 3.43 -15.38
N ILE A 241 -5.74 2.23 -15.82
CA ILE A 241 -7.11 1.75 -15.82
C ILE A 241 -7.15 0.34 -15.22
N SER A 242 -8.15 0.10 -14.38
CA SER A 242 -8.29 -1.14 -13.61
C SER A 242 -9.76 -1.56 -13.51
N PRO A 243 -10.29 -2.24 -14.54
CA PRO A 243 -11.60 -2.85 -14.47
C PRO A 243 -11.54 -4.19 -13.73
N ASP A 244 -12.45 -4.39 -12.80
CA ASP A 244 -12.70 -5.64 -12.09
C ASP A 244 -14.16 -6.06 -12.24
N VAL A 245 -14.39 -7.35 -12.48
CA VAL A 245 -15.71 -7.97 -12.54
C VAL A 245 -15.70 -9.21 -11.66
N ALA A 246 -16.72 -9.35 -10.83
CA ALA A 246 -17.00 -10.56 -10.07
C ALA A 246 -18.42 -11.04 -10.39
N TRP A 247 -18.55 -12.33 -10.68
CA TRP A 247 -19.81 -12.95 -11.03
C TRP A 247 -20.05 -14.19 -10.16
N ARG A 248 -21.15 -14.20 -9.41
CA ARG A 248 -21.63 -15.36 -8.67
C ARG A 248 -22.34 -16.32 -9.62
N VAL A 249 -21.82 -17.53 -9.74
CA VAL A 249 -22.33 -18.59 -10.59
C VAL A 249 -22.98 -19.65 -9.70
N GLY A 250 -24.31 -19.71 -9.73
CA GLY A 250 -25.10 -20.57 -8.84
C GLY A 250 -24.99 -20.15 -7.37
N THR A 251 -25.16 -21.12 -6.45
CA THR A 251 -25.16 -20.87 -5.00
C THR A 251 -23.75 -20.89 -4.37
N ALA A 252 -22.78 -21.52 -5.05
CA ALA A 252 -21.45 -21.82 -4.50
C ALA A 252 -20.27 -21.29 -5.34
N GLY A 253 -20.49 -20.88 -6.59
CA GLY A 253 -19.44 -20.44 -7.50
C GLY A 253 -19.25 -18.91 -7.54
N GLU A 254 -18.01 -18.47 -7.72
CA GLU A 254 -17.65 -17.07 -7.95
C GLU A 254 -16.50 -17.01 -8.97
N VAL A 255 -16.77 -16.39 -10.12
CA VAL A 255 -15.77 -16.05 -11.14
C VAL A 255 -15.33 -14.62 -10.91
N THR A 256 -14.03 -14.34 -11.00
CA THR A 256 -13.47 -12.99 -10.91
C THR A 256 -12.55 -12.73 -12.09
N ALA A 257 -12.74 -11.63 -12.80
CA ALA A 257 -11.84 -11.17 -13.85
C ALA A 257 -11.36 -9.75 -13.49
N ALA A 258 -10.05 -9.52 -13.55
CA ALA A 258 -9.44 -8.24 -13.22
C ALA A 258 -8.38 -7.90 -14.27
N ALA A 259 -8.34 -6.64 -14.69
CA ALA A 259 -7.27 -6.10 -15.51
C ALA A 259 -6.66 -4.88 -14.80
N TRP A 260 -5.36 -4.68 -15.00
CA TRP A 260 -4.64 -3.50 -14.55
C TRP A 260 -3.63 -3.11 -15.62
N LEU A 261 -3.93 -1.99 -16.29
CA LEU A 261 -3.10 -1.43 -17.34
C LEU A 261 -2.49 -0.12 -16.84
N THR A 262 -1.21 0.09 -17.11
CA THR A 262 -0.48 1.32 -16.78
C THR A 262 0.45 1.67 -17.95
N ASP A 263 0.60 2.96 -18.23
CA ASP A 263 1.70 3.48 -19.04
C ASP A 263 2.16 4.80 -18.41
N THR A 264 3.47 4.86 -18.22
CA THR A 264 4.17 5.96 -17.57
C THR A 264 5.31 6.39 -18.46
N ASP A 265 5.44 7.69 -18.68
CA ASP A 265 6.56 8.31 -19.36
C ASP A 265 7.15 9.37 -18.43
N ARG A 266 8.44 9.23 -18.12
CA ARG A 266 9.13 10.07 -17.15
C ARG A 266 10.54 10.42 -17.60
N GLU A 267 10.97 11.62 -17.26
CA GLU A 267 12.38 12.01 -17.30
C GLU A 267 13.06 11.51 -16.02
N ILE A 268 14.28 10.99 -16.15
CA ILE A 268 15.07 10.51 -15.03
C ILE A 268 15.98 11.63 -14.57
N GLN A 269 15.78 12.05 -13.32
CA GLN A 269 16.57 13.13 -12.74
C GLN A 269 18.05 12.72 -12.68
N SER A 270 18.93 13.68 -13.01
CA SER A 270 20.36 13.46 -12.93
C SER A 270 20.83 13.46 -11.47
N GLY A 271 21.94 12.78 -11.21
CA GLY A 271 22.67 12.98 -9.96
C GLY A 271 23.20 14.41 -9.87
N VAL A 272 23.36 14.93 -8.65
CA VAL A 272 23.81 16.30 -8.37
C VAL A 272 25.12 16.68 -9.08
N ASN A 273 26.02 15.71 -9.29
CA ASN A 273 27.32 15.92 -9.94
C ASN A 273 27.33 15.51 -11.42
N VAL A 274 26.17 15.15 -11.98
CA VAL A 274 26.04 14.69 -13.36
C VAL A 274 25.33 15.76 -14.16
N THR A 275 26.06 16.37 -15.10
CA THR A 275 25.54 17.42 -15.97
C THR A 275 25.13 16.83 -17.32
N GLY A 276 23.97 17.24 -17.83
CA GLY A 276 23.61 17.01 -19.24
C GLY A 276 22.98 15.66 -19.57
N THR A 277 22.49 14.88 -18.60
CA THR A 277 21.67 13.69 -18.92
C THR A 277 20.32 14.11 -19.45
N GLN A 278 19.87 13.47 -20.53
CA GLN A 278 18.50 13.58 -21.05
C GLN A 278 17.80 12.23 -20.91
N ALA A 279 18.11 11.56 -19.80
CA ALA A 279 17.61 10.24 -19.49
C ALA A 279 16.09 10.28 -19.34
N GLU A 280 15.42 9.34 -19.98
CA GLU A 280 13.98 9.20 -19.97
C GLU A 280 13.60 7.72 -20.06
N GLU A 281 12.51 7.38 -19.41
CA GLU A 281 12.06 6.01 -19.23
C GLU A 281 10.56 5.92 -19.50
N ARG A 282 10.19 4.91 -20.29
CA ARG A 282 8.80 4.57 -20.55
C ARG A 282 8.51 3.16 -20.05
N ASP A 283 7.61 3.09 -19.08
CA ASP A 283 7.15 1.85 -18.46
C ASP A 283 5.70 1.56 -18.84
N GLN A 284 5.45 0.35 -19.34
CA GLN A 284 4.09 -0.13 -19.61
C GLN A 284 3.88 -1.44 -18.86
N SER A 285 2.76 -1.56 -18.16
CA SER A 285 2.38 -2.82 -17.53
C SER A 285 0.96 -3.20 -17.91
N ARG A 286 0.78 -4.47 -18.25
CA ARG A 286 -0.51 -5.07 -18.58
C ARG A 286 -0.67 -6.31 -17.75
N ARG A 287 -1.60 -6.27 -16.79
CA ARG A 287 -1.82 -7.37 -15.87
C ARG A 287 -3.24 -7.86 -15.99
N LEU A 288 -3.42 -9.12 -16.33
CA LEU A 288 -4.73 -9.77 -16.48
C LEU A 288 -4.80 -10.94 -15.51
N VAL A 289 -5.90 -11.04 -14.77
CA VAL A 289 -6.14 -12.12 -13.81
C VAL A 289 -7.55 -12.66 -14.00
N LEU A 290 -7.65 -13.97 -14.13
CA LEU A 290 -8.91 -14.71 -14.10
C LEU A 290 -8.90 -15.67 -12.91
N GLY A 291 -9.97 -15.68 -12.15
CA GLY A 291 -10.13 -16.53 -10.98
C GLY A 291 -11.47 -17.23 -10.98
N TYR A 292 -11.48 -18.46 -10.49
CA TYR A 292 -12.69 -19.17 -10.11
C TYR A 292 -12.56 -19.66 -8.68
N ARG A 293 -13.62 -19.48 -7.90
CA ARG A 293 -13.71 -19.92 -6.52
C ARG A 293 -15.02 -20.67 -6.32
N HIS A 294 -14.92 -21.84 -5.71
CA HIS A 294 -16.06 -22.64 -5.32
C HIS A 294 -16.08 -22.77 -3.80
N VAL A 295 -17.21 -22.41 -3.18
CA VAL A 295 -17.43 -22.46 -1.74
C VAL A 295 -18.72 -23.22 -1.46
N ALA A 296 -18.58 -24.48 -1.04
CA ALA A 296 -19.66 -25.31 -0.55
C ALA A 296 -19.46 -25.62 0.96
N ALA A 297 -20.51 -26.10 1.64
CA ALA A 297 -20.53 -26.29 3.10
C ALA A 297 -19.34 -27.11 3.65
N ARG A 298 -18.78 -28.05 2.88
CA ARG A 298 -17.63 -28.90 3.28
C ARG A 298 -16.44 -28.83 2.33
N ARG A 299 -16.52 -28.04 1.25
CA ARG A 299 -15.49 -28.01 0.21
C ARG A 299 -15.28 -26.59 -0.24
N GLN A 300 -14.05 -26.10 -0.13
CA GLN A 300 -13.65 -24.83 -0.70
C GLN A 300 -12.40 -25.04 -1.53
N TRP A 301 -12.41 -24.52 -2.75
CA TRP A 301 -11.25 -24.49 -3.62
C TRP A 301 -11.33 -23.27 -4.53
N ALA A 302 -10.18 -22.84 -5.03
CA ALA A 302 -10.04 -21.73 -5.93
C ALA A 302 -8.88 -21.98 -6.89
N VAL A 303 -8.99 -21.46 -8.10
CA VAL A 303 -7.92 -21.47 -9.09
C VAL A 303 -7.83 -20.07 -9.66
N ARG A 304 -6.61 -19.55 -9.81
CA ARG A 304 -6.35 -18.27 -10.45
C ARG A 304 -5.31 -18.42 -11.54
N GLY A 305 -5.61 -17.94 -12.73
CA GLY A 305 -4.67 -17.75 -13.82
C GLY A 305 -4.35 -16.26 -13.97
N ALA A 306 -3.11 -15.95 -14.33
CA ALA A 306 -2.69 -14.60 -14.63
C ALA A 306 -1.73 -14.55 -15.80
N TRP A 307 -1.81 -13.44 -16.53
CA TRP A 307 -0.90 -13.07 -17.60
C TRP A 307 -0.44 -11.64 -17.36
N PHE A 308 0.88 -11.45 -17.31
CA PHE A 308 1.53 -10.17 -17.07
C PHE A 308 2.47 -9.86 -18.24
N GLU A 309 2.43 -8.64 -18.75
CA GLU A 309 3.42 -8.08 -19.66
C GLU A 309 3.92 -6.77 -19.09
N ASP A 310 5.23 -6.68 -18.86
CA ASP A 310 5.91 -5.47 -18.43
C ASP A 310 6.93 -5.07 -19.50
N ILE A 311 6.89 -3.82 -19.93
CA ILE A 311 7.78 -3.22 -20.93
C ILE A 311 8.47 -2.05 -20.24
N LEU A 312 9.80 -2.03 -20.27
CA LEU A 312 10.63 -0.95 -19.74
C LEU A 312 11.59 -0.53 -20.85
N ASN A 313 11.45 0.71 -21.32
CA ASN A 313 12.31 1.27 -22.34
C ASN A 313 13.00 2.52 -21.79
N TYR A 314 14.31 2.43 -21.64
CA TYR A 314 15.17 3.51 -21.16
C TYR A 314 16.02 4.06 -22.29
N ARG A 315 16.20 5.38 -22.34
CA ARG A 315 17.07 6.07 -23.31
C ARG A 315 17.79 7.24 -22.64
N ASP A 316 19.07 7.41 -22.96
CA ASP A 316 19.90 8.53 -22.48
C ASP A 316 21.09 8.73 -23.43
N GLY A 317 20.99 9.70 -24.35
CA GLY A 317 22.09 10.16 -25.21
C GLY A 317 22.81 9.13 -26.10
N GLY A 318 22.37 7.86 -26.11
CA GLY A 318 23.02 6.72 -26.76
C GLY A 318 22.04 5.58 -27.12
N ALA A 319 22.53 4.35 -27.22
CA ALA A 319 21.70 3.21 -27.61
C ALA A 319 20.59 2.93 -26.57
N PRO A 320 19.34 2.73 -26.99
CA PRO A 320 18.23 2.49 -26.07
C PRO A 320 18.38 1.13 -25.38
N SER A 321 17.97 1.07 -24.11
CA SER A 321 17.84 -0.17 -23.34
C SER A 321 16.37 -0.54 -23.27
N ASN A 322 15.97 -1.55 -24.04
CA ASN A 322 14.59 -2.00 -24.13
C ASN A 322 14.45 -3.38 -23.48
N SER A 323 13.45 -3.54 -22.62
CA SER A 323 13.11 -4.80 -21.96
C SER A 323 11.63 -5.07 -22.10
N ARG A 324 11.28 -6.30 -22.47
CA ARG A 324 9.91 -6.80 -22.48
C ARG A 324 9.88 -8.15 -21.81
N VAL A 325 9.09 -8.27 -20.76
CA VAL A 325 8.94 -9.51 -20.00
C VAL A 325 7.49 -9.93 -20.01
N ARG A 326 7.24 -11.20 -20.32
CA ARG A 326 5.92 -11.80 -20.28
C ARG A 326 5.93 -12.94 -19.26
N THR A 327 4.98 -12.94 -18.35
CA THR A 327 4.86 -13.94 -17.30
C THR A 327 3.44 -14.49 -17.26
N THR A 328 3.30 -15.80 -17.39
CA THR A 328 2.03 -16.50 -17.16
C THR A 328 2.13 -17.28 -15.85
N ARG A 329 1.13 -17.16 -14.98
CA ARG A 329 1.10 -17.86 -13.68
C ARG A 329 -0.23 -18.55 -13.49
N LEU A 330 -0.19 -19.76 -12.93
CA LEU A 330 -1.36 -20.49 -12.47
C LEU A 330 -1.18 -20.79 -10.98
N ARG A 331 -2.16 -20.43 -10.16
CA ARG A 331 -2.16 -20.65 -8.72
C ARG A 331 -3.44 -21.39 -8.31
N PRO A 332 -3.40 -22.72 -8.14
CA PRO A 332 -4.44 -23.43 -7.42
C PRO A 332 -4.33 -23.13 -5.91
N SER A 333 -5.46 -23.03 -5.22
CA SER A 333 -5.51 -23.19 -3.78
C SER A 333 -5.61 -24.69 -3.47
N ALA A 334 -4.83 -25.18 -2.50
CA ALA A 334 -4.83 -26.58 -2.06
C ALA A 334 -6.25 -27.13 -1.76
N PRO A 335 -6.46 -28.46 -1.90
CA PRO A 335 -7.77 -29.09 -2.03
C PRO A 335 -8.65 -28.98 -0.75
N PRO A 336 -9.96 -29.27 -0.87
CA PRO A 336 -10.89 -29.21 0.24
C PRO A 336 -10.44 -30.15 1.36
N ARG A 337 -10.24 -29.61 2.56
CA ARG A 337 -10.16 -30.45 3.75
C ARG A 337 -11.49 -31.18 3.88
N TRP A 338 -11.47 -32.50 3.81
CA TRP A 338 -12.53 -33.29 4.40
C TRP A 338 -12.55 -32.87 5.87
N ALA A 339 -13.63 -32.23 6.31
CA ALA A 339 -13.91 -32.20 7.72
C ALA A 339 -14.13 -33.66 8.11
N SER A 340 -13.06 -34.37 8.48
CA SER A 340 -13.22 -35.54 9.33
C SER A 340 -13.96 -35.00 10.55
N ALA A 341 -15.12 -35.58 10.82
CA ALA A 341 -15.94 -35.30 11.99
C ALA A 341 -15.24 -35.72 13.32
N ALA A 342 -13.91 -35.74 13.34
CA ALA A 342 -13.07 -36.29 14.39
C ALA A 342 -12.01 -35.29 14.88
N ALA A 343 -12.24 -33.98 14.73
CA ALA A 343 -11.72 -33.04 15.71
C ALA A 343 -12.74 -32.97 16.84
N CYS A 344 -12.72 -33.97 17.73
CA CYS A 344 -13.28 -33.81 19.06
C CYS A 344 -12.65 -32.54 19.63
N ALA A 345 -13.42 -31.46 19.64
CA ALA A 345 -13.11 -30.33 20.49
C ALA A 345 -13.17 -30.88 21.91
N TRP A 346 -11.99 -31.10 22.49
CA TRP A 346 -11.83 -31.24 23.92
C TRP A 346 -12.23 -29.88 24.50
N VAL A 347 -13.54 -29.70 24.72
CA VAL A 347 -14.07 -28.62 25.53
C VAL A 347 -13.62 -28.97 26.95
N PRO A 348 -12.71 -28.20 27.58
CA PRO A 348 -12.48 -28.39 29.00
C PRO A 348 -13.83 -28.12 29.66
N LYS A 349 -14.39 -29.14 30.33
CA LYS A 349 -15.52 -28.95 31.22
C LYS A 349 -15.19 -27.78 32.12
N SER A 350 -16.07 -26.79 32.11
CA SER A 350 -16.06 -25.62 32.99
C SER A 350 -15.53 -26.01 34.38
N SER A 351 -14.43 -25.40 34.77
CA SER A 351 -14.01 -25.38 36.17
C SER A 351 -15.12 -24.70 36.96
N VAL A 352 -15.86 -25.54 37.68
CA VAL A 352 -16.71 -25.14 38.80
C VAL A 352 -15.83 -24.33 39.74
N LEU A 353 -16.04 -23.02 39.80
CA LEU A 353 -15.50 -22.18 40.86
C LEU A 353 -16.19 -22.62 42.17
N PRO A 354 -15.48 -23.14 43.17
CA PRO A 354 -16.10 -23.41 44.44
C PRO A 354 -16.36 -22.09 45.17
N ARG A 355 -17.63 -21.88 45.53
CA ARG A 355 -18.03 -20.93 46.58
C ARG A 355 -17.24 -21.24 47.84
N TRP A 356 -16.49 -20.27 48.36
CA TRP A 356 -16.01 -20.29 49.72
C TRP A 356 -16.62 -19.10 50.46
N SER A 357 -17.62 -19.38 51.29
CA SER A 357 -18.06 -18.48 52.36
C SER A 357 -17.66 -19.09 53.70
N THR A 358 -16.87 -18.29 54.44
CA THR A 358 -16.73 -18.24 55.91
C THR A 358 -16.34 -19.52 56.67
N ALA A 359 -15.15 -19.50 57.30
CA ALA A 359 -15.02 -19.41 58.76
C ALA A 359 -13.56 -19.57 59.26
N MET A 360 -13.17 -18.68 60.18
CA MET A 360 -12.12 -18.76 61.21
C MET A 360 -10.63 -18.75 60.82
N ALA A 361 -9.96 -17.65 61.15
CA ALA A 361 -8.91 -17.66 62.18
C ALA A 361 -8.71 -16.25 62.76
N ARG A 362 -8.60 -16.21 64.10
CA ARG A 362 -8.52 -15.06 65.00
C ARG A 362 -7.14 -14.37 64.97
N LYS A 363 -7.14 -13.16 65.54
CA LYS A 363 -6.05 -12.35 66.16
C LYS A 363 -5.36 -11.31 65.27
N ALA A 364 -5.87 -10.07 65.33
CA ALA A 364 -5.11 -8.89 65.74
C ALA A 364 -6.09 -7.75 66.13
N SER A 365 -5.81 -7.09 67.26
CA SER A 365 -6.58 -6.00 67.88
C SER A 365 -5.96 -4.63 67.52
N PRO A 366 -6.44 -3.45 68.00
CA PRO A 366 -7.16 -2.48 67.18
C PRO A 366 -6.53 -1.07 67.22
N LYS A 367 -7.07 -0.13 66.42
CA LYS A 367 -7.15 1.34 66.61
C LYS A 367 -7.41 1.97 65.23
N ALA A 368 -8.30 2.90 64.98
CA ALA A 368 -9.43 3.49 65.70
C ALA A 368 -10.33 4.12 64.60
N ALA A 369 -11.62 4.26 64.90
CA ALA A 369 -12.69 4.78 64.04
C ALA A 369 -12.63 6.34 63.90
N PRO A 370 -13.65 7.06 63.36
CA PRO A 370 -14.83 6.65 62.57
C PRO A 370 -15.15 7.56 61.33
N LEU A 371 -15.95 7.01 60.39
CA LEU A 371 -17.15 7.53 59.65
C LEU A 371 -17.32 9.04 59.29
N PRO A 372 -18.26 9.42 58.37
CA PRO A 372 -19.10 8.63 57.45
C PRO A 372 -19.12 9.14 55.98
N LEU A 373 -19.76 8.32 55.13
CA LEU A 373 -20.31 8.60 53.79
C LEU A 373 -21.26 9.84 53.78
N PRO A 374 -21.61 10.41 52.61
CA PRO A 374 -22.74 9.87 51.86
C PRO A 374 -22.61 9.88 50.32
N CYS A 375 -23.46 9.04 49.74
CA CYS A 375 -23.87 8.96 48.33
C CYS A 375 -24.18 10.32 47.70
N CYS A 376 -23.99 10.44 46.38
CA CYS A 376 -24.97 11.13 45.53
C CYS A 376 -24.85 10.72 44.05
N ALA A 377 -26.00 10.40 43.49
CA ALA A 377 -26.23 10.11 42.09
C ALA A 377 -26.52 11.41 41.30
N THR A 378 -26.20 11.35 40.00
CA THR A 378 -26.95 11.95 38.87
C THR A 378 -27.31 13.45 38.85
N THR A 379 -26.55 14.20 38.01
CA THR A 379 -26.96 15.22 36.99
C THR A 379 -27.77 16.48 37.38
N PRO A 380 -27.84 17.54 36.53
CA PRO A 380 -26.88 18.15 35.59
C PRO A 380 -26.75 19.71 35.75
N ALA A 381 -25.89 20.30 34.91
CA ALA A 381 -25.58 21.72 34.57
C ALA A 381 -26.70 22.80 34.77
N PRO A 382 -26.47 24.16 34.72
CA PRO A 382 -25.45 24.86 33.90
C PRO A 382 -24.87 26.23 34.37
N ALA A 383 -23.91 26.70 33.57
CA ALA A 383 -23.55 28.10 33.22
C ALA A 383 -23.21 29.12 34.34
N CYS A 384 -21.98 29.63 34.32
CA CYS A 384 -21.76 31.07 34.08
C CYS A 384 -20.31 31.38 33.68
N ALA A 385 -20.18 32.37 32.80
CA ALA A 385 -18.97 32.84 32.16
C ALA A 385 -18.16 33.80 33.04
N SER A 386 -16.83 33.80 32.89
CA SER A 386 -16.00 35.03 32.79
C SER A 386 -14.50 34.68 32.69
N ARG A 387 -13.89 34.99 31.53
CA ARG A 387 -12.48 35.44 31.43
C ARG A 387 -12.47 36.98 31.63
N PRO A 388 -11.32 37.72 31.71
CA PRO A 388 -9.89 37.40 31.56
C PRO A 388 -9.05 37.91 32.79
N THR A 389 -7.73 37.77 32.97
CA THR A 389 -6.60 38.44 32.26
C THR A 389 -5.29 38.14 33.02
N CYS A 390 -4.14 38.26 32.33
CA CYS A 390 -2.75 38.43 32.84
C CYS A 390 -2.10 37.24 33.59
N ALA A 391 -0.79 36.93 33.47
CA ALA A 391 0.33 37.55 32.79
C ALA A 391 1.47 36.54 32.55
N ARG A 392 2.35 36.91 31.62
CA ARG A 392 3.65 36.32 31.27
C ARG A 392 4.54 36.01 32.48
N ARG A 393 5.31 34.91 32.40
CA ARG A 393 6.73 34.92 32.78
C ARG A 393 7.53 33.89 31.97
N ARG A 394 8.77 34.28 31.70
CA ARG A 394 9.71 33.79 30.70
C ARG A 394 10.97 33.29 31.43
N TYR A 395 11.58 32.20 30.92
CA TYR A 395 12.98 31.71 31.11
C TYR A 395 13.41 31.13 32.48
N PRO A 396 14.53 30.34 32.59
CA PRO A 396 15.51 29.98 31.55
C PRO A 396 15.94 28.48 31.47
N GLN A 397 16.71 28.19 30.41
CA GLN A 397 17.59 27.02 30.25
C GLN A 397 18.84 27.12 31.15
N ALA A 398 19.28 25.99 31.74
CA ALA A 398 20.69 25.64 31.96
C ALA A 398 20.83 24.19 32.45
N TRP A 399 21.86 23.48 31.96
CA TRP A 399 22.28 22.12 32.31
C TRP A 399 22.84 21.98 33.73
N PRO A 400 22.96 20.74 34.26
CA PRO A 400 24.32 20.24 34.52
C PRO A 400 24.57 18.76 34.15
N ARG A 401 25.86 18.44 34.00
CA ARG A 401 26.45 17.13 33.68
C ARG A 401 26.48 16.15 34.89
N LEU A 402 26.52 14.86 34.54
CA LEU A 402 27.20 13.72 35.18
C LEU A 402 26.70 13.20 36.55
N ARG A 403 26.25 11.93 36.56
CA ARG A 403 26.77 10.83 37.41
C ARG A 403 26.25 9.46 36.94
N GLN A 404 27.16 8.51 36.77
CA GLN A 404 26.89 7.08 36.56
C GLN A 404 26.42 6.42 37.88
N PRO A 405 25.66 5.30 37.82
CA PRO A 405 25.59 4.33 38.92
C PRO A 405 26.40 3.05 38.62
N PRO A 406 26.77 2.28 39.66
CA PRO A 406 27.97 1.43 39.66
C PRO A 406 27.73 -0.03 39.24
N ALA A 407 28.84 -0.67 38.88
CA ALA A 407 29.00 -2.12 38.69
C ALA A 407 29.00 -2.86 40.04
N TRP A 408 28.38 -4.05 40.06
CA TRP A 408 28.64 -5.11 41.03
C TRP A 408 28.96 -6.41 40.29
N SER A 409 29.96 -7.10 40.82
CA SER A 409 30.73 -8.21 40.27
C SER A 409 30.34 -9.57 40.85
N GLY A 410 30.51 -10.64 40.05
CA GLY A 410 30.77 -12.03 40.47
C GLY A 410 29.53 -12.87 40.83
N THR A 411 29.35 -14.13 40.42
CA THR A 411 30.34 -15.14 40.04
C THR A 411 29.72 -16.26 39.17
N CYS A 412 30.61 -16.83 38.36
CA CYS A 412 30.58 -17.90 37.36
C CYS A 412 29.70 -19.16 37.54
N CYS A 413 29.31 -19.74 36.39
CA CYS A 413 29.82 -21.07 36.01
C CYS A 413 29.81 -21.33 34.48
N LYS A 414 31.04 -21.46 33.94
CA LYS A 414 31.53 -22.29 32.83
C LYS A 414 30.71 -22.51 31.55
N LEU A 415 31.24 -22.02 30.43
CA LEU A 415 31.20 -22.70 29.13
C LEU A 415 32.61 -22.69 28.52
N ALA A 416 33.09 -23.88 28.19
CA ALA A 416 34.45 -24.16 27.74
C ALA A 416 34.72 -23.61 26.33
N THR A 417 35.98 -23.25 26.11
CA THR A 417 36.52 -22.72 24.86
C THR A 417 37.41 -23.77 24.18
N ILE A 418 37.56 -23.65 22.85
CA ILE A 418 38.75 -23.90 21.97
C ILE A 418 38.53 -25.04 20.92
N PRO A 419 39.06 -24.97 19.66
CA PRO A 419 39.81 -23.88 18.98
C PRO A 419 39.27 -23.41 17.61
N SER A 420 39.80 -22.24 17.25
CA SER A 420 40.08 -21.69 15.92
C SER A 420 40.71 -22.62 14.87
N ALA A 421 40.28 -22.50 13.61
CA ALA A 421 41.15 -22.59 12.43
C ALA A 421 40.53 -21.82 11.24
N ILE A 422 41.18 -20.72 10.86
CA ILE A 422 40.98 -19.98 9.61
C ILE A 422 42.17 -20.33 8.71
N PRO A 423 41.97 -20.64 7.41
CA PRO A 423 43.00 -20.41 6.40
C PRO A 423 42.68 -19.13 5.63
N SER A 424 43.60 -18.18 5.75
CA SER A 424 43.73 -16.97 4.92
C SER A 424 43.94 -17.33 3.45
N ARG A 425 43.13 -16.79 2.53
CA ARG A 425 43.50 -16.67 1.10
C ARG A 425 43.97 -15.25 0.83
N SER A 426 45.25 -15.11 0.52
CA SER A 426 45.86 -13.91 -0.06
C SER A 426 45.44 -13.73 -1.53
N PRO A 427 45.34 -12.49 -2.03
CA PRO A 427 45.07 -12.21 -3.44
C PRO A 427 46.32 -12.37 -4.30
N SER A 428 46.16 -13.00 -5.46
CA SER A 428 47.18 -13.15 -6.52
C SER A 428 47.47 -11.82 -7.25
N PRO A 429 48.72 -11.54 -7.66
CA PRO A 429 49.11 -10.32 -8.36
C PRO A 429 48.67 -10.30 -9.85
N PRO A 430 48.58 -9.10 -10.49
CA PRO A 430 48.11 -8.96 -11.87
C PRO A 430 49.16 -9.43 -12.90
N ARG A 431 48.69 -10.09 -13.97
CA ARG A 431 49.51 -10.46 -15.13
C ARG A 431 49.79 -9.24 -16.03
N PRO A 432 50.99 -9.12 -16.63
CA PRO A 432 51.33 -8.03 -17.54
C PRO A 432 50.69 -8.19 -18.92
N ALA A 433 50.34 -7.06 -19.53
CA ALA A 433 49.78 -6.93 -20.86
C ALA A 433 50.78 -7.39 -21.95
N ARG A 434 50.27 -8.13 -22.96
CA ARG A 434 51.01 -8.46 -24.19
C ARG A 434 50.75 -7.38 -25.27
N PRO A 435 51.76 -7.05 -26.10
CA PRO A 435 51.67 -6.00 -27.11
C PRO A 435 50.85 -6.42 -28.33
N VAL A 436 50.17 -5.43 -28.90
CA VAL A 436 49.41 -5.46 -30.15
C VAL A 436 50.38 -5.61 -31.32
N ALA A 437 50.21 -6.67 -32.12
CA ALA A 437 50.87 -6.82 -33.41
C ALA A 437 49.95 -6.33 -34.53
N THR A 438 50.44 -5.35 -35.27
CA THR A 438 49.90 -4.79 -36.51
C THR A 438 49.96 -5.80 -37.65
N ALA A 439 48.87 -5.99 -38.39
CA ALA A 439 48.87 -6.57 -39.73
C ALA A 439 48.04 -5.69 -40.69
N ARG A 440 48.65 -5.36 -41.83
CA ARG A 440 48.09 -4.65 -42.99
C ARG A 440 47.71 -5.69 -44.09
N PRO A 441 46.96 -5.29 -45.14
CA PRO A 441 46.01 -6.12 -45.90
C PRO A 441 46.69 -6.90 -47.07
N PRO A 442 45.96 -7.73 -47.84
CA PRO A 442 44.95 -7.30 -48.83
C PRO A 442 43.49 -7.58 -48.46
#